data_AF-A0A419EGK5-F1
#
_entry.id   AF-A0A419EGK5-F1
#
_cell.length_a   1.000
_cell.length_b   1.000
_cell.length_c   1.000
_cell.angle_alpha   90.00
_cell.angle_beta   90.00
_cell.angle_gamma   90.00
#
_symmetry.space_group_name_H-M   'P 1'
#
loop_
_entity.id
_entity.type
_entity.pdbx_description
1 polymer ?
#
loop_
_entity_poly.entity_id
_entity_poly.type
_entity_poly.pdbx_seq_one_letter_code
_entity_poly.pdbx_strand_id
1 'polypeptide(L)' 'MLPTPIPSATATPSPVSTASFYVSTSGNDSNPGTQAQPWRTIQKAANTVTAGSTVFVQAGNYAERVSVIRSGSVNAP' A
#
# COMPACT_ATOMS: atom_id res chain seq x y z
N MET A 1 -48.06 1.83 -13.56
CA MET A 1 -47.23 1.97 -12.34
C MET A 1 -46.06 0.99 -12.47
N LEU A 2 -44.93 1.42 -13.03
CA LEU A 2 -43.70 0.62 -13.14
C LEU A 2 -42.76 1.08 -12.03
N PRO A 3 -42.18 0.22 -11.18
CA PRO A 3 -41.23 0.65 -10.17
C PRO A 3 -39.96 1.17 -10.85
N THR A 4 -39.58 2.40 -10.49
CA THR A 4 -38.33 3.06 -10.91
C THR A 4 -37.13 2.22 -10.46
N PRO A 5 -36.06 2.05 -11.26
CA PRO A 5 -34.80 1.58 -10.73
C PRO A 5 -34.28 2.61 -9.73
N ILE A 6 -34.20 2.23 -8.46
CA ILE A 6 -33.41 2.98 -7.48
C ILE A 6 -31.94 2.88 -7.89
N PRO A 7 -31.21 3.98 -8.13
CA PRO A 7 -29.77 3.92 -8.16
C PRO A 7 -29.30 3.49 -6.76
N SER A 8 -28.73 2.28 -6.66
CA SER A 8 -28.05 1.83 -5.45
C SER A 8 -27.01 2.87 -5.04
N ALA A 9 -27.06 3.23 -3.76
CA ALA A 9 -26.30 4.31 -3.16
C ALA A 9 -24.85 4.39 -3.67
N THR A 10 -24.51 5.57 -4.17
CA THR A 10 -23.17 6.15 -4.26
C THR A 10 -22.31 5.66 -3.09
N ALA A 11 -21.29 4.84 -3.37
CA ALA A 11 -20.26 4.56 -2.38
C ALA A 11 -19.62 5.91 -2.02
N THR A 12 -19.92 6.42 -0.83
CA THR A 12 -19.14 7.49 -0.21
C THR A 12 -17.68 7.04 -0.28
N PRO A 13 -16.78 7.71 -1.01
CA PRO A 13 -15.37 7.38 -0.90
C PRO A 13 -15.01 7.63 0.57
N SER A 14 -14.89 6.55 1.34
CA SER A 14 -14.18 6.62 2.61
C SER A 14 -12.83 7.25 2.27
N PRO A 15 -12.32 8.20 3.07
CA PRO A 15 -10.96 8.66 2.86
C PRO A 15 -10.11 7.39 2.86
N VAL A 16 -9.59 7.03 1.69
CA VAL A 16 -8.64 5.94 1.56
C VAL A 16 -7.47 6.47 2.36
N SER A 17 -7.37 6.06 3.62
CA SER A 17 -6.17 6.30 4.41
C SER A 17 -5.10 5.50 3.69
N THR A 18 -4.48 6.14 2.70
CA THR A 18 -3.38 5.60 1.92
C THR A 18 -2.25 5.40 2.90
N ALA A 19 -2.18 4.21 3.49
CA ALA A 19 -1.17 3.85 4.46
C ALA A 19 0.18 4.05 3.76
N SER A 20 0.94 5.01 4.27
CA SER A 20 2.21 5.43 3.68
C SER A 20 3.34 4.76 4.44
N PHE A 21 4.04 3.88 3.75
CA PHE A 21 5.17 3.12 4.30
C PHE A 21 6.48 3.58 3.68
N TYR A 22 7.58 3.37 4.40
CA TYR A 22 8.92 3.81 3.99
C TYR A 22 9.91 2.65 4.01
N VAL A 23 10.74 2.59 2.97
CA VAL A 23 11.84 1.63 2.82
C VAL A 23 13.13 2.39 2.64
N SER A 24 14.19 1.95 3.31
CA SER A 24 15.51 2.57 3.31
C SER A 24 16.59 1.51 3.38
N THR A 25 17.70 1.67 2.64
CA THR A 25 18.84 0.76 2.76
C THR A 25 19.46 0.74 4.17
N SER A 26 19.27 1.81 4.95
CA SER A 26 19.72 1.93 6.35
C SER A 26 18.62 1.56 7.37
N GLY A 27 17.45 1.14 6.91
CA GLY A 27 16.32 0.76 7.74
C GLY A 27 16.46 -0.63 8.38
N ASN A 28 15.37 -1.10 9.00
CA ASN A 28 15.30 -2.43 9.61
C ASN A 28 13.92 -3.06 9.35
N ASP A 29 13.85 -4.31 8.91
CA ASP A 29 12.59 -5.00 8.61
C ASP A 29 11.75 -5.33 9.86
N SER A 30 12.32 -5.20 11.05
CA SER A 30 11.61 -5.22 12.33
C SER A 30 10.92 -3.90 12.67
N ASN A 31 11.21 -2.82 11.94
CA ASN A 31 10.55 -1.54 12.14
C ASN A 31 9.07 -1.59 11.68
N PRO A 32 8.24 -0.63 12.12
CA PRO A 32 6.86 -0.51 11.64
C PRO A 32 6.72 -0.01 10.20
N GLY A 33 7.82 0.46 9.55
CA GLY A 33 7.77 0.98 8.18
C GLY A 33 7.32 2.43 8.10
N THR A 34 7.50 3.21 9.16
CA THR A 34 7.20 4.65 9.19
C THR A 34 8.38 5.47 8.67
N GLN A 35 8.18 6.76 8.41
CA GLN A 35 9.27 7.63 7.93
C GLN A 35 10.46 7.68 8.91
N ALA A 36 10.18 7.67 10.23
CA ALA A 36 11.20 7.67 11.27
C ALA A 36 11.85 6.29 11.47
N GLN A 37 11.12 5.22 11.13
CA GLN A 37 11.58 3.83 11.27
C GLN A 37 11.21 3.05 9.99
N PRO A 38 11.96 3.26 8.90
CA PRO A 38 11.69 2.60 7.62
C PRO A 38 12.09 1.13 7.67
N TRP A 39 11.47 0.32 6.82
CA TRP A 39 11.91 -1.05 6.55
C TRP A 39 13.23 -1.06 5.78
N ARG A 40 13.95 -2.19 5.80
CA ARG A 40 15.21 -2.31 5.08
C ARG A 40 15.00 -2.80 3.64
N THR A 41 14.00 -3.65 3.43
CA THR A 41 13.78 -4.37 2.18
C THR A 41 12.47 -4.00 1.51
N ILE A 42 12.49 -3.98 0.18
CA ILE A 42 11.30 -3.83 -0.65
C ILE A 42 10.40 -5.06 -0.52
N GLN A 43 10.99 -6.26 -0.34
CA GLN A 43 10.20 -7.47 -0.12
C GLN A 43 9.39 -7.43 1.18
N LYS A 44 9.92 -6.84 2.27
CA LYS A 44 9.14 -6.64 3.50
C LYS A 44 7.92 -5.75 3.22
N ALA A 45 8.08 -4.72 2.42
CA ALA A 45 6.98 -3.86 2.02
C ALA A 45 5.94 -4.63 1.21
N ALA A 46 6.35 -5.32 0.13
CA ALA A 46 5.45 -6.15 -0.68
C ALA A 46 4.72 -7.23 0.14
N ASN A 47 5.37 -7.73 1.20
CA ASN A 47 4.82 -8.71 2.13
C ASN A 47 3.89 -8.13 3.20
N THR A 48 3.84 -6.81 3.37
CA THR A 48 3.08 -6.16 4.46
C THR A 48 1.97 -5.26 3.94
N VAL A 49 2.22 -4.53 2.86
CA VAL A 49 1.26 -3.55 2.35
C VAL A 49 0.03 -4.19 1.75
N THR A 50 -1.11 -3.52 1.92
CA THR A 50 -2.40 -3.89 1.35
C THR A 50 -2.76 -2.95 0.20
N ALA A 51 -3.71 -3.36 -0.63
CA ALA A 51 -4.28 -2.54 -1.71
C ALA A 51 -4.57 -1.10 -1.26
N GLY A 52 -4.15 -0.10 -2.05
CA GLY A 52 -4.33 1.32 -1.75
C GLY A 52 -3.29 1.91 -0.79
N SER A 53 -2.23 1.17 -0.46
CA SER A 53 -1.09 1.68 0.30
C SER A 53 0.00 2.19 -0.63
N THR A 54 0.76 3.18 -0.17
CA THR A 54 1.90 3.73 -0.92
C THR A 54 3.20 3.40 -0.19
N VAL A 55 4.19 2.87 -0.90
CA VAL A 55 5.52 2.61 -0.35
C VAL A 55 6.52 3.60 -0.95
N PHE A 56 7.11 4.44 -0.10
CA PHE A 56 8.18 5.37 -0.44
C PHE A 56 9.53 4.67 -0.23
N VAL A 57 10.22 4.37 -1.34
CA VAL A 57 11.56 3.78 -1.30
C VAL A 57 12.59 4.90 -1.38
N GLN A 58 13.41 5.04 -0.34
CA GLN A 58 14.50 6.01 -0.33
C GLN A 58 15.58 5.60 -1.33
N ALA A 59 16.29 6.58 -1.88
CA ALA A 59 17.38 6.35 -2.82
C ALA A 59 18.45 5.43 -2.20
N GLY A 60 18.84 4.41 -2.95
CA GLY A 60 19.80 3.41 -2.50
C GLY A 60 19.80 2.19 -3.41
N ASN A 61 20.81 1.35 -3.28
CA ASN A 61 20.94 0.13 -4.08
C ASN A 61 20.37 -1.06 -3.30
N TYR A 62 19.19 -1.53 -3.72
CA TYR A 62 18.51 -2.69 -3.12
C TYR A 62 18.83 -3.95 -3.94
N ALA A 63 19.88 -4.67 -3.53
CA ALA A 63 20.28 -5.92 -4.19
C ALA A 63 19.39 -7.09 -3.73
N GLU A 64 18.10 -7.04 -4.07
CA GLU A 64 17.10 -8.04 -3.69
C GLU A 64 16.27 -8.51 -4.88
N ARG A 65 15.70 -9.72 -4.76
CA ARG A 65 14.67 -10.22 -5.68
C ARG A 65 13.31 -9.94 -5.06
N VAL A 66 12.52 -9.11 -5.72
CA VAL A 66 11.18 -8.74 -5.26
C VAL A 66 10.14 -9.59 -5.96
N SER A 67 9.32 -10.28 -5.17
CA SER A 67 8.13 -10.99 -5.61
C SER A 67 6.89 -10.27 -5.09
N VAL A 68 6.13 -9.69 -6.01
CA VAL A 68 4.87 -8.99 -5.70
C VAL A 68 3.74 -10.02 -5.80
N ILE A 69 3.38 -10.59 -4.65
CA ILE A 69 2.30 -11.60 -4.54
C ILE A 69 0.93 -10.99 -4.18
N ARG A 70 0.88 -9.68 -3.93
CA ARG A 70 -0.34 -8.95 -3.62
C ARG A 70 -0.73 -8.04 -4.76
N SER A 71 -2.02 -8.05 -5.09
CA SER A 71 -2.62 -7.23 -6.14
C SER A 71 -3.38 -6.07 -5.50
N GLY A 72 -3.34 -4.90 -6.14
CA GLY A 72 -4.30 -3.83 -5.88
C GLY A 72 -5.72 -4.23 -6.28
N SER A 73 -6.71 -3.55 -5.72
CA SER A 73 -8.11 -3.62 -6.14
C SER A 73 -8.44 -2.44 -7.04
N VAL A 74 -9.51 -2.51 -7.84
CA VAL A 74 -9.87 -1.47 -8.83
C VAL A 74 -10.05 -0.06 -8.23
N ASN A 75 -10.31 0.06 -6.92
CA ASN A 75 -10.41 1.32 -6.19
C ASN A 75 -9.22 1.60 -5.24
N ALA A 76 -8.20 0.76 -5.25
CA ALA A 76 -7.08 0.77 -4.31
C ALA A 76 -5.86 0.09 -4.96
N PRO A 77 -5.15 0.79 -5.87
CA PRO A 77 -4.03 0.23 -6.63
C PRO A 77 -2.86 -0.21 -5.74
#